data_AF-C5FX53-F1
#
_entry.id   AF-C5FX53-F1
#
_cell.length_a   1.000
_cell.length_b   1.000
_cell.length_c   1.000
_cell.angle_alpha   90.00
_cell.angle_beta   90.00
_cell.angle_gamma   90.00
#
_symmetry.space_group_name_H-M   'P 1'
#
loop_
_entity.id
_entity.type
_entity.pdbx_description
1 polymer ?
#
loop_
_entity_poly.entity_id
_entity_poly.type
_entity_poly.pdbx_seq_one_letter_code
_entity_poly.pdbx_strand_id
1 'polypeptide(L)'
;MPQAQPELKKYMEKRLFVQLNGNRKVIGLLRGYDVRCSQYPIARRGCVMSLTLEQVFMNIVLDDAVEEKNGGEKVPLGMVVIRGNSVVMLEALERISDR
;
A
#
# COMPACT_ATOMS: atom_id res chain seq x y z
N MET A 1 17.23 2.27 -15.80
CA MET A 1 17.27 2.39 -14.33
C MET A 1 16.51 1.19 -13.77
N PRO A 2 17.08 0.42 -12.82
CA PRO A 2 16.45 -0.81 -12.37
C PRO A 2 15.14 -0.46 -11.69
N GLN A 3 14.06 -1.01 -12.23
CA GLN A 3 12.69 -0.78 -11.84
C GLN A 3 12.45 -1.54 -10.53
N ALA A 4 12.86 -0.95 -9.40
CA ALA A 4 12.62 -1.51 -8.07
C ALA A 4 11.15 -1.34 -7.67
N GLN A 5 10.25 -2.01 -8.40
CA GLN A 5 8.90 -2.32 -7.95
C GLN A 5 8.51 -3.81 -8.20
N PRO A 6 9.43 -4.80 -8.17
CA PRO A 6 9.04 -6.19 -8.37
C PRO A 6 8.32 -6.77 -7.15
N GLU A 7 8.47 -6.18 -5.96
CA GLU A 7 7.96 -6.77 -4.72
C GLU A 7 6.44 -6.69 -4.63
N LEU A 8 5.82 -5.55 -4.96
CA LEU A 8 4.37 -5.43 -4.77
C LEU A 8 3.56 -6.35 -5.68
N LYS A 9 4.08 -6.59 -6.90
CA LYS A 9 3.47 -7.52 -7.86
C LYS A 9 3.40 -8.94 -7.32
N LYS A 10 4.34 -9.35 -6.45
CA LYS A 10 4.34 -10.68 -5.82
C LYS A 10 3.21 -10.85 -4.80
N TYR A 11 2.61 -9.76 -4.34
CA TYR A 11 1.50 -9.77 -3.41
C TYR A 11 0.13 -9.67 -4.10
N MET A 12 0.08 -9.56 -5.44
CA MET A 12 -1.20 -9.58 -6.14
C MET A 12 -1.91 -10.90 -5.88
N GLU A 13 -3.23 -10.81 -5.69
CA GLU A 13 -4.11 -11.93 -5.37
C GLU A 13 -3.78 -12.62 -4.03
N LYS A 14 -2.95 -12.00 -3.19
CA LYS A 14 -2.61 -12.49 -1.86
C LYS A 14 -3.36 -11.76 -0.76
N ARG A 15 -3.58 -12.45 0.35
CA ARG A 15 -4.11 -11.83 1.57
C ARG A 15 -3.05 -10.99 2.25
N LEU A 16 -3.35 -9.71 2.38
CA LEU A 16 -2.53 -8.71 3.05
C LEU A 16 -3.16 -8.27 4.35
N PHE A 17 -2.31 -8.10 5.35
CA PHE A 17 -2.58 -7.41 6.58
C PHE A 17 -2.04 -5.99 6.47
N VAL A 18 -2.94 -5.01 6.52
CA VAL A 18 -2.63 -3.59 6.38
C VAL A 18 -2.96 -2.88 7.69
N GLN A 19 -1.95 -2.27 8.29
CA GLN A 19 -2.12 -1.40 9.45
C GLN A 19 -2.31 0.04 8.99
N LEU A 20 -3.42 0.63 9.40
CA LEU A 20 -3.78 2.01 9.07
C LEU A 20 -3.52 2.93 10.26
N ASN A 21 -3.43 4.23 9.97
CA ASN A 21 -3.34 5.25 11.00
C ASN A 21 -4.60 5.23 11.90
N GLY A 22 -4.41 5.45 13.20
CA GLY A 22 -5.47 5.37 14.21
C GLY A 22 -5.70 3.96 14.79
N ASN A 23 -4.66 3.10 14.80
CA ASN A 23 -4.69 1.73 15.34
C ASN A 23 -5.71 0.79 14.67
N ARG A 24 -6.11 1.10 13.44
CA ARG A 24 -7.04 0.25 12.67
C ARG A 24 -6.25 -0.77 11.87
N LYS A 25 -6.75 -2.00 11.83
CA LYS A 25 -6.13 -3.09 11.07
C LYS A 25 -7.14 -3.57 10.04
N VAL A 26 -6.70 -3.74 8.79
CA VAL A 26 -7.55 -4.23 7.71
C VAL A 26 -6.87 -5.40 7.06
N ILE A 27 -7.61 -6.49 6.90
CA ILE A 27 -7.16 -7.69 6.21
C ILE A 27 -7.98 -7.81 4.95
N GLY A 28 -7.34 -7.99 3.81
CA GLY A 28 -8.05 -8.17 2.54
C GLY A 28 -7.16 -8.75 1.46
N LEU A 29 -7.75 -9.09 0.33
CA LEU A 29 -7.05 -9.66 -0.81
C LEU A 29 -6.61 -8.54 -1.75
N LEU A 30 -5.32 -8.46 -2.07
CA LEU A 30 -4.80 -7.41 -2.95
C LEU A 30 -5.30 -7.63 -4.38
N ARG A 31 -6.16 -6.73 -4.87
CA ARG A 31 -6.61 -6.73 -6.28
C ARG A 31 -5.77 -5.84 -7.17
N GLY A 32 -5.32 -4.71 -6.65
CA GLY A 32 -4.62 -3.72 -7.44
C GLY A 32 -3.88 -2.73 -6.58
N TYR A 33 -2.88 -2.10 -7.18
CA TYR A 33 -2.12 -1.02 -6.56
C TYR A 33 -1.83 0.04 -7.61
N ASP A 34 -1.91 1.30 -7.19
CA ASP A 34 -1.58 2.46 -8.01
C ASP A 34 -0.38 3.15 -7.36
N VAL A 35 0.80 2.89 -7.93
CA VAL A 35 1.99 3.64 -7.55
C VAL A 35 2.04 4.90 -8.40
N ARG A 36 1.55 6.00 -7.83
CA ARG A 36 1.84 7.30 -8.41
C ARG A 36 3.27 7.67 -8.06
N CYS A 37 4.20 7.19 -8.88
CA CYS A 37 5.50 7.81 -8.97
C CYS A 37 5.28 9.17 -9.60
N SER A 38 5.25 10.23 -8.79
CA SER A 38 5.37 11.59 -9.32
C SER A 38 6.81 11.81 -9.77
N GLN A 39 7.26 11.04 -10.77
CA GLN A 39 8.40 11.43 -11.57
C GLN A 39 7.88 12.50 -12.53
N TYR A 40 7.69 13.72 -12.04
CA TYR A 40 7.82 14.85 -12.95
C TYR A 40 9.32 14.98 -13.21
N PRO A 41 9.84 14.69 -14.43
CA PRO A 41 11.13 15.19 -14.80
C PRO A 41 10.98 16.71 -14.90
N ILE A 42 11.14 17.40 -13.76
CA ILE A 42 11.36 18.84 -13.81
C ILE A 42 12.80 18.98 -14.28
N ALA A 43 12.98 18.96 -15.61
CA ALA A 43 14.20 19.44 -16.24
C ALA A 43 14.29 20.96 -15.99
N ARG A 44 14.59 21.36 -14.75
CA ARG A 44 15.00 22.72 -14.42
C ARG A 44 16.35 22.63 -13.72
N ARG A 45 17.37 23.04 -14.49
CA ARG A 45 18.72 23.29 -14.04
C ARG A 45 18.69 24.09 -12.72
N GLY A 46 19.41 23.60 -11.72
CA GLY A 46 19.98 24.46 -10.68
C GLY A 46 19.16 24.73 -9.43
N CYS A 47 18.13 23.94 -9.09
CA CYS A 47 17.51 24.05 -7.77
C CYS A 47 17.92 22.87 -6.89
N VAL A 48 18.73 23.14 -5.86
CA VAL A 48 18.95 22.25 -4.72
C VAL A 48 17.61 22.07 -4.01
N MET A 49 16.88 21.00 -4.34
CA MET A 49 15.70 20.59 -3.59
C MET A 49 16.16 19.79 -2.37
N SER A 50 16.72 20.53 -1.41
CA SER A 50 16.80 20.09 -0.02
C SER A 50 15.38 20.00 0.51
N LEU A 51 14.93 18.77 0.83
CA LEU A 51 13.72 18.44 1.60
C LEU A 51 12.42 18.64 0.78
N THR A 52 11.45 17.73 0.73
CA THR A 52 10.85 16.97 1.82
C THR A 52 10.04 15.78 1.26
N LEU A 53 10.27 14.59 1.82
CA LEU A 53 9.42 13.40 1.78
C LEU A 53 9.12 12.80 0.39
N GLU A 54 9.90 11.79 0.00
CA GLU A 54 9.43 10.68 -0.84
C GLU A 54 8.29 9.93 -0.13
N GLN A 55 7.14 10.58 0.09
CA GLN A 55 5.93 9.83 0.38
C GLN A 55 5.44 9.26 -0.95
N VAL A 56 5.96 8.08 -1.28
CA VAL A 56 5.38 7.21 -2.31
C VAL A 56 3.97 6.87 -1.84
N PHE A 57 3.01 7.70 -2.20
CA PHE A 57 1.61 7.43 -1.90
C PHE A 57 1.11 6.37 -2.86
N MET A 58 1.16 5.12 -2.42
CA MET A 58 0.61 3.99 -3.15
C MET A 58 -0.84 3.76 -2.73
N ASN A 59 -1.78 3.91 -3.64
CA ASN A 59 -3.16 3.52 -3.36
C ASN A 59 -3.29 2.01 -3.56
N ILE A 60 -4.04 1.35 -2.68
CA ILE A 60 -4.18 -0.11 -2.66
C ILE A 60 -5.66 -0.46 -2.74
N VAL A 61 -6.01 -1.41 -3.59
CA VAL A 61 -7.37 -1.95 -3.69
C VAL A 61 -7.38 -3.32 -3.04
N LEU A 62 -8.16 -3.45 -1.96
CA LEU A 62 -8.39 -4.70 -1.28
C LEU A 62 -9.81 -5.19 -1.57
N ASP A 63 -9.95 -6.49 -1.77
CA ASP A 63 -11.23 -7.17 -1.92
C ASP A 63 -11.50 -8.08 -0.73
N ASP A 64 -12.78 -8.33 -0.44
CA ASP A 64 -13.25 -9.02 0.77
C ASP A 64 -12.57 -8.52 2.06
N ALA A 65 -12.40 -7.20 2.17
CA ALA A 65 -11.70 -6.60 3.29
C ALA A 65 -12.50 -6.71 4.58
N VAL A 66 -11.81 -7.06 5.66
CA VAL A 66 -12.33 -7.13 7.02
C VAL A 66 -11.49 -6.23 7.89
N GLU A 67 -12.15 -5.30 8.56
CA GLU A 67 -11.52 -4.42 9.55
C GLU A 67 -11.57 -5.06 10.94
N GLU A 68 -10.43 -5.09 11.61
CA GLU A 68 -10.31 -5.45 13.02
C GLU A 68 -10.11 -4.16 13.84
N LYS A 69 -11.10 -3.82 14.65
CA LYS A 69 -11.03 -2.71 15.61
C LYS A 69 -10.35 -3.16 16.90
N ASN A 70 -9.92 -2.19 17.72
CA ASN A 70 -9.32 -2.44 19.05
C ASN A 70 -10.19 -3.26 20.02
N GLY A 71 -11.50 -3.40 19.75
CA GLY A 71 -12.42 -4.24 20.54
C GLY A 71 -12.50 -5.71 20.08
N GLY A 72 -11.68 -6.13 19.12
CA GLY A 72 -11.79 -7.47 18.50
C GLY A 72 -13.01 -7.64 17.58
N GLU A 73 -13.81 -6.57 17.43
CA GLU A 73 -14.92 -6.52 16.49
C GLU A 73 -14.37 -6.57 15.06
N LYS A 74 -14.84 -7.56 14.30
CA LYS A 74 -14.51 -7.74 12.88
C LYS A 74 -15.67 -7.24 12.04
N VAL A 75 -15.42 -6.19 11.27
CA VAL A 75 -16.42 -5.57 10.40
C VAL A 75 -16.09 -5.90 8.94
N PRO A 76 -16.96 -6.62 8.22
CA PRO A 76 -16.77 -6.84 6.79
C PRO A 76 -17.04 -5.52 6.04
N LEU A 77 -16.06 -5.08 5.25
CA LEU A 77 -16.14 -3.88 4.42
C LEU A 77 -16.36 -4.22 2.94
N GLY A 78 -15.99 -5.43 2.50
CA GLY A 78 -16.07 -5.83 1.10
C GLY A 78 -14.93 -5.22 0.28
N MET A 79 -15.23 -4.68 -0.90
CA MET A 79 -14.23 -4.04 -1.75
C MET A 79 -13.92 -2.62 -1.25
N VAL A 80 -12.67 -2.36 -0.89
CA VAL A 80 -12.23 -1.06 -0.38
C VAL A 80 -10.97 -0.56 -1.08
N VAL A 81 -10.91 0.75 -1.27
CA VAL A 81 -9.71 1.43 -1.77
C VAL A 81 -9.06 2.18 -0.61
N ILE A 82 -7.82 1.83 -0.31
CA ILE A 82 -7.02 2.44 0.75
C ILE A 82 -6.06 3.45 0.12
N ARG A 83 -6.11 4.69 0.63
CA ARG A 83 -5.18 5.74 0.22
C ARG A 83 -3.82 5.53 0.87
N GLY A 84 -2.75 5.63 0.09
CA GLY A 84 -1.38 5.36 0.57
C GLY A 84 -0.91 6.22 1.75
N ASN A 85 -1.47 7.43 1.91
CA ASN A 85 -1.14 8.31 3.04
C ASN A 85 -1.56 7.74 4.42
N SER A 86 -2.50 6.80 4.42
CA SER A 86 -3.06 6.24 5.65
C SER A 86 -2.44 4.90 6.05
N VAL A 87 -1.59 4.32 5.20
CA VAL A 87 -0.95 3.02 5.45
C VAL A 87 0.30 3.24 6.29
N VAL A 88 0.33 2.60 7.46
CA VAL A 88 1.47 2.62 8.38
C VAL A 88 2.38 1.42 8.10
N MET A 89 1.79 0.24 7.93
CA MET A 89 2.51 -1.01 7.70
C MET A 89 1.69 -1.95 6.81
N LEU A 90 2.39 -2.75 6.00
CA LEU A 90 1.79 -3.74 5.12
C LEU A 90 2.58 -5.04 5.24
N GLU A 91 1.88 -6.13 5.53
CA GLU A 91 2.43 -7.47 5.70
C GLU A 91 1.61 -8.49 4.91
N ALA A 92 2.24 -9.50 4.35
CA ALA A 92 1.52 -10.61 3.73
C ALA A 92 1.24 -11.71 4.74
N LEU A 93 -0.01 -12.13 4.78
CA LEU A 93 -0.41 -13.31 5.55
C LEU A 93 -0.06 -14.61 4.83
N GLU A 94 0.09 -14.54 3.51
CA GLU A 94 0.45 -15.68 2.68
C GLU A 94 1.94 -15.66 2.31
N ARG A 95 2.56 -16.84 2.29
CA ARG A 95 3.95 -16.98 1.84
C ARG A 95 4.03 -16.63 0.36
N ILE A 96 4.90 -15.67 0.06
CA ILE A 96 5.28 -15.33 -1.31
C ILE A 96 6.15 -16.47 -1.84
N SER A 97 5.69 -17.19 -2.87
CA SER A 97 6.55 -18.11 -3.59
C SER A 97 7.28 -17.36 -4.70
N ASP A 98 8.61 -17.26 -4.61
CA ASP A 98 9.48 -16.92 -5.73
C ASP A 98 9.55 -18.15 -6.67
N ARG A 99 8.63 -18.23 -7.64
CA ARG A 99 8.75 -19.14 -8.79
C ARG A 99 8.65 -18.35 -10.07
#